data_AF-A0A1X7UNC1-F1
#
_entry.id   AF-A0A1X7UNC1-F1
#
_cell.length_a   1.000
_cell.length_b   1.000
_cell.length_c   1.000
_cell.angle_alpha   90.00
_cell.angle_beta   90.00
_cell.angle_gamma   90.00
#
_symmetry.space_group_name_H-M   'P 1'
#
loop_
_entity.id
_entity.type
_entity.pdbx_description
1 polymer ?
#
loop_
_entity_poly.entity_id
_entity_poly.type
_entity_poly.pdbx_seq_one_letter_code
_entity_poly.pdbx_strand_id
1 'polypeptide(L)'
;MNRSNLHLHDLHLPLDTVTSKLHSTGMGLDKVKAQVISKDLEDMCWEKGSLGTSSPRVLQHTVFFYIGLQFVLRGFQEQHDLMVRQLVRFPNDQTTYSGDVYYEYTEFISKNNLHRFTDSKSTNKVVRAYATPGSDRCLVALLDMYIHLLPDDSEYFYMRPLKSFPADPLKPAFCRQHVGVNQIKKFVQTMTGDVSYTNHSLRATAMTRMFNQGVSEKEIAEKSGHRSLDGLRSYEHPSRKLEKAAGEIIADPTGSFQDVKKEREGKREKKEEKGEEKEEKLDSKDEKEATPELKEEKKEQPQLKQQLHVPPFSHLKHCTINFNINYGK
;
A
#
# COMPACT_ATOMS: atom_id res chain seq x y z
N MET A 1 -2.43 -27.04 10.86
CA MET A 1 -2.88 -28.43 10.65
C MET A 1 -1.67 -29.33 10.68
N ASN A 2 -1.72 -30.42 11.43
CA ASN A 2 -0.57 -31.23 11.81
C ASN A 2 -0.29 -32.31 10.74
N ARG A 3 0.88 -32.26 10.09
CA ARG A 3 1.28 -33.21 9.02
C ARG A 3 1.48 -34.65 9.53
N SER A 4 1.51 -34.84 10.84
CA SER A 4 1.77 -36.14 11.48
C SER A 4 0.51 -37.00 11.69
N ASN A 5 -0.66 -36.57 11.22
CA ASN A 5 -1.90 -37.30 11.46
C ASN A 5 -2.08 -38.40 10.40
N LEU A 6 -1.76 -39.65 10.76
CA LEU A 6 -1.78 -40.80 9.83
C LEU A 6 -3.12 -40.97 9.08
N HIS A 7 -4.25 -40.61 9.70
CA HIS A 7 -5.58 -40.74 9.09
C HIS A 7 -5.82 -39.79 7.91
N LEU A 8 -5.05 -38.71 7.77
CA LEU A 8 -5.16 -37.77 6.65
C LEU A 8 -4.06 -37.99 5.60
N HIS A 9 -3.10 -38.88 5.86
CA HIS A 9 -1.97 -39.13 4.97
C HIS A 9 -2.42 -39.67 3.60
N ASP A 10 -3.44 -40.52 3.59
CA ASP A 10 -4.03 -41.09 2.37
C ASP A 10 -4.79 -40.05 1.53
N LEU A 11 -5.18 -38.92 2.11
CA LEU A 11 -5.79 -37.80 1.40
C LEU A 11 -4.76 -36.79 0.89
N HIS A 12 -3.62 -36.65 1.56
CA HIS A 12 -2.56 -35.73 1.17
C HIS A 12 -1.91 -36.13 -0.17
N LEU A 13 -1.60 -37.42 -0.36
CA LEU A 13 -0.93 -37.91 -1.57
C LEU A 13 -1.74 -37.67 -2.86
N PRO A 14 -3.06 -37.99 -2.92
CA PRO A 14 -3.89 -37.64 -4.06
C PRO A 14 -4.00 -36.13 -4.29
N LEU A 15 -4.14 -35.33 -3.23
CA LEU A 15 -4.23 -33.87 -3.34
C LEU A 15 -2.94 -33.25 -3.89
N ASP A 16 -1.78 -33.72 -3.44
CA ASP A 16 -0.47 -33.27 -3.93
C ASP A 16 -0.27 -33.67 -5.40
N THR A 17 -0.74 -34.86 -5.79
CA THR A 17 -0.71 -35.35 -7.17
C THR A 17 -1.61 -34.51 -8.07
N VAL A 18 -2.85 -34.24 -7.65
CA VAL A 18 -3.79 -33.37 -8.39
C VAL A 18 -3.22 -31.96 -8.48
N THR A 19 -2.71 -31.40 -7.39
CA THR A 19 -2.08 -30.07 -7.38
C THR A 19 -0.91 -30.02 -8.36
N SER A 20 -0.03 -31.02 -8.35
CA SER A 20 1.08 -31.13 -9.30
C SER A 20 0.61 -31.22 -10.74
N LYS A 21 -0.45 -31.99 -11.01
CA LYS A 21 -1.03 -32.13 -12.35
C LYS A 21 -1.66 -30.82 -12.81
N LEU A 22 -2.42 -30.14 -11.96
CA LEU A 22 -2.98 -28.81 -12.25
C LEU A 22 -1.86 -27.82 -12.59
N HIS A 23 -0.82 -27.76 -11.77
CA HIS A 23 0.36 -26.91 -12.02
C HIS A 23 1.09 -27.28 -13.32
N SER A 24 1.22 -28.58 -13.64
CA SER A 24 1.83 -29.03 -14.91
C SER A 24 1.03 -28.63 -16.15
N THR A 25 -0.29 -28.49 -16.01
CA THR A 25 -1.18 -28.00 -17.07
C THR A 25 -1.28 -26.47 -17.13
N GLY A 26 -0.48 -25.77 -16.30
CA GLY A 26 -0.48 -24.31 -16.22
C GLY A 26 -1.59 -23.71 -15.35
N MET A 27 -2.46 -24.52 -14.76
CA MET A 27 -3.52 -24.05 -13.88
C MET A 27 -2.94 -23.70 -12.50
N GLY A 28 -3.25 -22.50 -11.99
CA GLY A 28 -2.79 -22.02 -10.68
C GLY A 28 -1.38 -21.40 -10.68
N LEU A 29 -0.77 -21.16 -11.85
CA LEU A 29 0.49 -20.44 -11.96
C LEU A 29 0.36 -18.94 -11.66
N ASP A 30 -0.79 -18.36 -12.00
CA ASP A 30 -1.06 -16.94 -11.79
C ASP A 30 -1.39 -16.65 -10.33
N LYS A 31 -0.36 -16.41 -9.52
CA LYS A 31 -0.52 -15.81 -8.21
C LYS A 31 -0.74 -14.32 -8.41
N VAL A 32 -1.98 -13.85 -8.20
CA VAL A 32 -2.29 -12.41 -8.19
C VAL A 32 -1.60 -11.78 -6.98
N LYS A 33 -0.41 -11.21 -7.21
CA LYS A 33 0.28 -10.37 -6.22
C LYS A 33 -0.41 -9.01 -6.14
N ALA A 34 -0.34 -8.38 -4.97
CA ALA A 34 -0.84 -7.01 -4.83
C ALA A 34 -0.01 -6.06 -5.70
N GLN A 35 -0.70 -5.23 -6.48
CA GLN A 35 -0.03 -4.25 -7.32
C GLN A 35 0.69 -3.21 -6.48
N VAL A 36 1.88 -2.81 -6.93
CA VAL A 36 2.74 -1.81 -6.30
C VAL A 36 2.46 -0.45 -6.92
N ILE A 37 2.22 0.56 -6.08
CA ILE A 37 2.00 1.94 -6.49
C ILE A 37 3.35 2.54 -6.85
N SER A 38 3.54 2.85 -8.14
CA SER A 38 4.74 3.49 -8.63
C SER A 38 4.87 4.92 -8.10
N LYS A 39 6.09 5.47 -8.13
CA LYS A 39 6.31 6.88 -7.77
C LYS A 39 5.53 7.81 -8.71
N ASP A 40 5.55 7.53 -10.00
CA ASP A 40 4.83 8.32 -11.01
C ASP A 40 3.32 8.34 -10.75
N LEU A 41 2.73 7.22 -10.29
CA LEU A 41 1.31 7.19 -9.92
C LEU A 41 1.04 8.00 -8.66
N GLU A 42 1.91 7.93 -7.65
CA GLU A 42 1.82 8.79 -6.47
C GLU A 42 1.91 10.27 -6.86
N ASP A 43 2.87 10.65 -7.70
CA ASP A 43 3.07 12.01 -8.19
C ASP A 43 1.83 12.51 -8.96
N MET A 44 1.27 11.68 -9.86
CA MET A 44 0.02 11.99 -10.56
C MET A 44 -1.17 12.17 -9.61
N CYS A 45 -1.24 11.44 -8.49
CA CYS A 45 -2.32 11.60 -7.51
C CYS A 45 -2.21 12.93 -6.77
N TRP A 46 -0.99 13.40 -6.49
CA TRP A 46 -0.73 14.73 -5.95
C TRP A 46 -1.08 15.83 -6.95
N GLU A 47 -0.62 15.72 -8.20
CA GLU A 47 -0.91 16.70 -9.25
C GLU A 47 -2.42 16.85 -9.54
N LYS A 48 -3.16 15.73 -9.52
CA LYS A 48 -4.62 15.73 -9.69
C LYS A 48 -5.39 16.20 -8.45
N GLY A 49 -4.72 16.40 -7.32
CA GLY A 49 -5.35 16.75 -6.05
C GLY A 49 -6.19 15.63 -5.41
N SER A 50 -5.97 14.37 -5.80
CA SER A 50 -6.56 13.21 -5.10
C SER A 50 -5.81 12.89 -3.80
N LEU A 51 -4.54 13.30 -3.72
CA LEU A 51 -3.75 13.46 -2.50
C LEU A 51 -3.42 14.95 -2.29
N GLY A 52 -3.30 15.36 -1.04
CA GLY A 52 -3.06 16.74 -0.62
C GLY A 52 -3.86 17.14 0.63
N THR A 53 -4.02 18.44 0.83
CA THR A 53 -4.67 19.04 2.01
C THR A 53 -5.86 19.94 1.65
N SER A 54 -6.33 19.90 0.41
CA SER A 54 -7.34 20.83 -0.15
C SER A 54 -8.75 20.71 0.45
N SER A 55 -9.09 19.56 1.03
CA SER A 55 -10.37 19.35 1.71
C SER A 55 -10.22 18.31 2.83
N PRO A 56 -11.15 18.23 3.81
CA PRO A 56 -11.07 17.23 4.88
C PRO A 56 -11.02 15.80 4.35
N ARG A 57 -11.73 15.54 3.23
CA ARG A 57 -11.72 14.23 2.56
C ARG A 57 -10.36 13.92 1.92
N VAL A 58 -9.77 14.89 1.20
CA VAL A 58 -8.47 14.71 0.54
C VAL A 58 -7.36 14.59 1.59
N LEU A 59 -7.41 15.38 2.66
CA LEU A 59 -6.50 15.24 3.81
C LEU A 59 -6.58 13.84 4.42
N GLN A 60 -7.80 13.34 4.70
CA GLN A 60 -7.98 11.99 5.23
C GLN A 60 -7.42 10.91 4.30
N HIS A 61 -7.67 11.01 3.00
CA HIS A 61 -7.12 10.10 2.01
C HIS A 61 -5.58 10.12 2.02
N THR A 62 -4.99 11.31 2.11
CA THR A 62 -3.54 11.50 2.12
C THR A 62 -2.91 10.91 3.37
N VAL A 63 -3.47 11.20 4.53
CA VAL A 63 -3.04 10.59 5.80
C VAL A 63 -3.18 9.08 5.74
N PHE A 64 -4.30 8.55 5.24
CA PHE A 64 -4.51 7.11 5.09
C PHE A 64 -3.44 6.45 4.20
N PHE A 65 -3.12 7.10 3.08
CA PHE A 65 -2.10 6.63 2.14
C PHE A 65 -0.73 6.53 2.82
N TYR A 66 -0.27 7.60 3.48
CA TYR A 66 1.04 7.63 4.12
C TYR A 66 1.12 6.79 5.39
N ILE A 67 0.05 6.66 6.17
CA ILE A 67 -0.04 5.70 7.28
C ILE A 67 0.17 4.28 6.75
N GLY A 68 -0.51 3.91 5.66
CA GLY A 68 -0.37 2.58 5.06
C GLY A 68 1.05 2.31 4.55
N LEU A 69 1.73 3.33 4.03
CA LEU A 69 3.13 3.22 3.60
C LEU A 69 4.12 3.17 4.77
N GLN A 70 4.06 4.14 5.68
CA GLN A 70 5.08 4.32 6.72
C GLN A 70 4.95 3.28 7.84
N PHE A 71 3.73 3.02 8.30
CA PHE A 71 3.48 2.04 9.34
C PHE A 71 3.25 0.64 8.79
N VAL A 72 3.18 0.45 7.47
CA VAL A 72 3.07 -0.86 6.82
C VAL A 72 1.87 -1.66 7.39
N LEU A 73 0.72 -1.01 7.56
CA LEU A 73 -0.48 -1.64 8.14
C LEU A 73 -1.05 -2.72 7.21
N ARG A 74 -1.68 -3.74 7.77
CA ARG A 74 -2.19 -4.90 7.03
C ARG A 74 -3.64 -4.67 6.60
N GLY A 75 -3.84 -4.60 5.29
CA GLY A 75 -5.17 -4.64 4.68
C GLY A 75 -6.11 -3.56 5.22
N PHE A 76 -7.41 -3.78 5.05
CA PHE A 76 -8.40 -2.77 5.43
C PHE A 76 -8.81 -2.82 6.91
N GLN A 77 -8.72 -3.98 7.58
CA GLN A 77 -9.24 -4.12 8.95
C GLN A 77 -8.35 -3.40 9.96
N GLU A 78 -7.02 -3.57 9.90
CA GLU A 78 -6.11 -2.83 10.79
C GLU A 78 -6.16 -1.32 10.55
N GLN A 79 -6.43 -0.90 9.32
CA GLN A 79 -6.67 0.50 9.00
C GLN A 79 -8.01 0.97 9.58
N HIS A 80 -9.09 0.22 9.40
CA HIS A 80 -10.41 0.59 9.92
C HIS A 80 -10.43 0.65 11.44
N ASP A 81 -9.82 -0.31 12.13
CA ASP A 81 -9.84 -0.38 13.58
C ASP A 81 -8.75 0.48 14.24
N LEU A 82 -8.00 1.27 13.45
CA LEU A 82 -6.94 2.14 13.96
C LEU A 82 -7.51 3.16 14.94
N MET A 83 -6.92 3.26 16.12
CA MET A 83 -7.33 4.18 17.17
C MET A 83 -6.35 5.35 17.30
N VAL A 84 -6.84 6.52 17.71
CA VAL A 84 -5.99 7.72 17.89
C VAL A 84 -4.87 7.44 18.89
N ARG A 85 -5.19 6.75 19.99
CA ARG A 85 -4.22 6.36 21.05
C ARG A 85 -3.10 5.41 20.60
N GLN A 86 -3.19 4.82 19.41
CA GLN A 86 -2.10 3.99 18.87
C GLN A 86 -1.00 4.83 18.23
N LEU A 87 -1.22 6.12 18.00
CA LEU A 87 -0.29 7.04 17.37
C LEU A 87 0.12 8.09 18.40
N VAL A 88 1.41 8.09 18.76
CA VAL A 88 1.97 9.04 19.73
C VAL A 88 3.07 9.85 19.05
N ARG A 89 3.02 11.17 19.18
CA ARG A 89 4.02 12.10 18.63
C ARG A 89 5.21 12.22 19.58
N PHE A 90 6.41 12.34 19.05
CA PHE A 90 7.62 12.59 19.82
C PHE A 90 8.51 13.63 19.12
N PRO A 91 9.00 14.67 19.83
CA PRO A 91 8.50 15.14 21.14
C PRO A 91 7.01 15.55 21.06
N ASN A 92 6.33 15.60 22.20
CA ASN A 92 4.94 16.08 22.25
C ASN A 92 4.80 17.56 21.90
N ASP A 93 5.88 18.32 22.06
CA ASP A 93 5.91 19.74 21.75
C ASP A 93 5.92 19.98 20.24
N GLN A 94 4.90 20.69 19.75
CA GLN A 94 4.75 21.06 18.34
C GLN A 94 5.56 22.31 17.96
N THR A 95 6.16 23.02 18.91
CA THR A 95 6.95 24.23 18.62
C THR A 95 8.26 23.95 17.91
N THR A 96 8.81 22.74 18.08
CA THR A 96 10.06 22.31 17.43
C THR A 96 9.73 21.36 16.29
N TYR A 97 10.10 21.75 15.06
CA TYR A 97 9.97 20.90 13.88
C TYR A 97 11.34 20.62 13.29
N SER A 98 11.83 19.38 13.45
CA SER A 98 13.11 18.90 12.96
C SER A 98 12.96 17.50 12.37
N GLY A 99 14.01 16.97 11.72
CA GLY A 99 14.00 15.61 11.18
C GLY A 99 13.84 14.51 12.24
N ASP A 100 14.11 14.83 13.51
CA ASP A 100 14.00 13.90 14.63
C ASP A 100 12.59 13.81 15.20
N VAL A 101 11.66 14.66 14.77
CA VAL A 101 10.25 14.56 15.17
C VAL A 101 9.65 13.33 14.50
N TYR A 102 8.91 12.50 15.24
CA TYR A 102 8.25 11.33 14.67
C TYR A 102 6.90 11.02 15.31
N TYR A 103 6.09 10.25 14.59
CA TYR A 103 4.99 9.52 15.18
C TYR A 103 5.37 8.05 15.38
N GLU A 104 5.12 7.52 16.56
CA GLU A 104 5.24 6.11 16.88
C GLU A 104 3.86 5.45 16.82
N TYR A 105 3.74 4.43 15.97
CA TYR A 105 2.61 3.53 15.92
C TYR A 105 2.89 2.30 16.78
N THR A 106 2.00 2.03 17.73
CA THR A 106 1.99 0.78 18.50
C THR A 106 0.78 -0.08 18.11
N GLU A 107 1.05 -1.27 17.58
CA GLU A 107 0.03 -2.30 17.39
C GLU A 107 -0.50 -2.75 18.76
N PHE A 108 -1.81 -2.91 18.92
CA PHE A 108 -2.38 -3.48 20.15
C PHE A 108 -2.62 -4.99 20.02
N ILE A 109 -3.42 -5.36 19.02
CA ILE A 109 -3.76 -6.74 18.67
C ILE A 109 -3.93 -6.78 17.15
N SER A 110 -3.43 -7.84 16.51
CA SER A 110 -3.72 -8.12 15.10
C SER A 110 -4.02 -9.59 14.88
N LYS A 111 -4.52 -9.93 13.68
CA LYS A 111 -4.86 -11.31 13.32
C LYS A 111 -3.71 -12.30 13.59
N ASN A 112 -2.47 -11.85 13.44
CA ASN A 112 -1.28 -12.68 13.63
C ASN A 112 -0.61 -12.44 15.00
N ASN A 113 -1.17 -11.54 15.80
CA ASN A 113 -0.69 -11.17 17.12
C ASN A 113 -1.86 -11.09 18.11
N LEU A 114 -2.58 -12.21 18.25
CA LEU A 114 -3.71 -12.34 19.17
C LEU A 114 -3.27 -12.36 20.65
N HIS A 115 -1.96 -12.32 20.94
CA HIS A 115 -1.37 -12.52 22.28
C HIS A 115 -2.04 -13.67 23.04
N ARG A 116 -2.07 -14.85 22.42
CA ARG A 116 -2.57 -16.05 23.10
C ARG A 116 -1.67 -16.33 24.29
N PHE A 117 -2.21 -16.97 25.32
CA PHE A 117 -1.44 -17.38 26.50
C PHE A 117 -0.17 -18.19 26.14
N THR A 118 -0.23 -18.97 25.05
CA THR A 118 0.90 -19.75 24.51
C THR A 118 1.97 -18.91 23.82
N ASP A 119 1.66 -17.66 23.47
CA ASP A 119 2.49 -16.75 22.69
C ASP A 119 3.12 -15.68 23.59
N SER A 120 3.59 -16.07 24.78
CA SER A 120 4.13 -15.17 25.81
C SER A 120 5.35 -14.34 25.36
N LYS A 121 6.02 -14.75 24.28
CA LYS A 121 7.15 -14.04 23.67
C LYS A 121 6.76 -13.12 22.51
N SER A 122 5.47 -13.08 22.15
CA SER A 122 5.02 -12.18 21.09
C SER A 122 5.04 -10.74 21.57
N THR A 123 5.73 -9.89 20.82
CA THR A 123 5.76 -8.45 21.06
C THR A 123 4.89 -7.76 20.04
N ASN A 124 4.27 -6.66 20.46
CA ASN A 124 3.57 -5.76 19.55
C ASN A 124 4.53 -5.13 18.55
N LYS A 125 4.08 -5.01 17.30
CA LYS A 125 4.78 -4.23 16.31
C LYS A 125 4.78 -2.76 16.71
N VAL A 126 5.96 -2.16 16.79
CA VAL A 126 6.15 -0.72 17.01
C VAL A 126 6.90 -0.14 15.82
N VAL A 127 6.37 0.92 15.21
CA VAL A 127 6.96 1.53 14.00
C VAL A 127 6.98 3.03 14.14
N ARG A 128 8.12 3.63 13.79
CA ARG A 128 8.30 5.09 13.78
C ARG A 128 8.25 5.64 12.37
N ALA A 129 7.58 6.78 12.22
CA ALA A 129 7.54 7.59 11.02
C ALA A 129 8.12 8.98 11.34
N TYR A 130 9.35 9.21 10.86
CA TYR A 130 10.07 10.46 11.06
C TYR A 130 9.58 11.56 10.13
N ALA A 131 9.74 12.80 10.59
CA ALA A 131 9.45 14.00 9.84
C ALA A 131 10.43 14.14 8.67
N THR A 132 9.94 14.77 7.62
CA THR A 132 10.69 15.12 6.43
C THR A 132 10.48 16.62 6.21
N PRO A 133 11.24 17.46 6.92
CA PRO A 133 11.10 18.92 6.85
C PRO A 133 11.19 19.43 5.42
N GLY A 134 10.36 20.43 5.09
CA GLY A 134 10.30 21.01 3.74
C GLY A 134 9.51 20.19 2.72
N SER A 135 8.95 19.03 3.08
CA SER A 135 8.11 18.23 2.18
C SER A 135 6.63 18.34 2.53
N ASP A 136 5.80 18.71 1.56
CA ASP A 136 4.34 18.66 1.66
C ASP A 136 3.80 17.24 1.90
N ARG A 137 4.63 16.23 1.64
CA ARG A 137 4.32 14.80 1.81
C ARG A 137 4.69 14.28 3.18
N CYS A 138 5.11 15.15 4.10
CA CYS A 138 5.52 14.75 5.42
C CYS A 138 4.34 14.21 6.24
N LEU A 139 4.39 12.91 6.57
CA LEU A 139 3.34 12.28 7.38
C LEU A 139 3.16 12.97 8.74
N VAL A 140 4.25 13.43 9.38
CA VAL A 140 4.16 14.10 10.68
C VAL A 140 3.36 15.40 10.58
N ALA A 141 3.63 16.24 9.58
CA ALA A 141 2.87 17.48 9.37
C ALA A 141 1.39 17.20 9.01
N LEU A 142 1.16 16.19 8.17
CA LEU A 142 -0.19 15.76 7.80
C LEU A 142 -0.97 15.22 9.00
N LEU A 143 -0.31 14.48 9.90
CA LEU A 143 -0.91 13.96 11.13
C LEU A 143 -1.20 15.09 12.13
N ASP A 144 -0.26 16.02 12.33
CA ASP A 144 -0.45 17.19 13.19
C ASP A 144 -1.71 17.96 12.74
N MET A 145 -1.85 18.23 11.44
CA MET A 145 -3.03 18.87 10.86
C MET A 145 -4.30 18.02 11.03
N TYR A 146 -4.24 16.72 10.73
CA TYR A 146 -5.41 15.85 10.78
C TYR A 146 -5.95 15.67 12.19
N ILE A 147 -5.07 15.41 13.16
CA ILE A 147 -5.44 15.19 14.56
C ILE A 147 -6.03 16.47 15.16
N HIS A 148 -5.48 17.65 14.83
CA HIS A 148 -6.04 18.93 15.27
C HIS A 148 -7.48 19.17 14.78
N LEU A 149 -7.86 18.59 13.64
CA LEU A 149 -9.19 18.71 13.07
C LEU A 149 -10.16 17.62 13.53
N LEU A 150 -9.70 16.60 14.25
CA LEU A 150 -10.56 15.57 14.83
C LEU A 150 -11.34 16.14 16.03
N PRO A 151 -12.55 15.62 16.30
CA PRO A 151 -13.21 15.86 17.57
C PRO A 151 -12.37 15.34 18.76
N ASP A 152 -12.33 16.07 19.87
CA ASP A 152 -11.51 15.73 21.05
C ASP A 152 -11.74 14.31 21.60
N ASP A 153 -12.99 13.83 21.56
CA ASP A 153 -13.38 12.51 22.11
C ASP A 153 -13.27 11.36 21.09
N SER A 154 -12.48 11.52 20.03
CA SER A 154 -12.39 10.52 18.96
C SER A 154 -11.62 9.27 19.41
N GLU A 155 -12.33 8.15 19.55
CA GLU A 155 -11.68 6.86 19.82
C GLU A 155 -10.98 6.31 18.56
N TYR A 156 -11.71 6.21 17.46
CA TYR A 156 -11.18 5.72 16.19
C TYR A 156 -10.49 6.84 15.43
N PHE A 157 -9.51 6.47 14.62
CA PHE A 157 -8.69 7.42 13.89
C PHE A 157 -9.43 8.00 12.67
N TYR A 158 -10.12 7.15 11.88
CA TYR A 158 -10.78 7.58 10.65
C TYR A 158 -12.23 8.04 10.86
N MET A 159 -12.40 9.30 11.22
CA MET A 159 -13.71 9.95 11.37
C MET A 159 -14.31 10.43 10.05
N ARG A 160 -15.64 10.51 9.93
CA ARG A 160 -16.31 10.95 8.69
C ARG A 160 -15.99 12.42 8.40
N PRO A 161 -15.46 12.77 7.22
CA PRO A 161 -15.12 14.15 6.87
C PRO A 161 -16.36 15.01 6.63
N LEU A 162 -16.26 16.30 6.95
CA LEU A 162 -17.19 17.32 6.48
C LEU A 162 -16.97 17.63 4.99
N LYS A 163 -17.95 18.30 4.36
CA LYS A 163 -17.90 18.66 2.93
C LYS A 163 -16.78 19.65 2.62
N SER A 164 -16.49 20.55 3.55
CA SER A 164 -15.47 21.59 3.45
C SER A 164 -14.86 21.81 4.83
N PHE A 165 -13.70 22.47 4.87
CA PHE A 165 -13.17 22.96 6.14
C PHE A 165 -14.15 23.97 6.75
N PRO A 166 -14.29 23.98 8.09
CA PRO A 166 -15.06 25.01 8.76
C PRO A 166 -14.38 26.38 8.59
N ALA A 167 -15.19 27.44 8.58
CA ALA A 167 -14.67 28.81 8.52
C ALA A 167 -13.90 29.21 9.79
N ASP A 168 -14.27 28.60 10.92
CA ASP A 168 -13.59 28.75 12.19
C ASP A 168 -12.53 27.64 12.31
N PRO A 169 -11.22 27.97 12.36
CA PRO A 169 -10.14 27.00 12.47
C PRO A 169 -10.19 26.15 13.74
N LEU A 170 -10.86 26.61 14.80
CA LEU A 170 -10.99 25.88 16.06
C LEU A 170 -12.08 24.80 16.02
N LYS A 171 -12.89 24.76 14.95
CA LYS A 171 -13.94 23.75 14.81
C LYS A 171 -13.41 22.50 14.13
N PRO A 172 -13.87 21.31 14.56
CA PRO A 172 -13.46 20.06 13.94
C PRO A 172 -13.95 19.99 12.49
N ALA A 173 -13.10 19.49 11.59
CA ALA A 173 -13.44 19.23 10.19
C ALA A 173 -13.99 17.81 9.96
N PHE A 174 -14.11 17.02 11.02
CA PHE A 174 -14.62 15.65 11.01
C PHE A 174 -15.75 15.48 12.01
N CYS A 175 -16.74 14.65 11.67
CA CYS A 175 -17.85 14.30 12.54
C CYS A 175 -17.46 13.19 13.52
N ARG A 176 -18.13 13.12 14.67
CA ARG A 176 -18.06 12.00 15.64
C ARG A 176 -18.73 10.72 15.12
N GLN A 177 -18.44 10.34 13.88
CA GLN A 177 -18.94 9.12 13.25
C GLN A 177 -17.80 8.42 12.55
N HIS A 178 -17.55 7.18 12.96
CA HIS A 178 -16.53 6.34 12.34
C HIS A 178 -16.85 6.09 10.85
N VAL A 179 -15.83 6.12 10.00
CA VAL A 179 -15.97 5.81 8.57
C VAL A 179 -16.32 4.33 8.41
N GLY A 180 -17.35 4.03 7.63
CA GLY A 180 -17.76 2.64 7.42
C GLY A 180 -16.70 1.80 6.71
N VAL A 181 -16.58 0.52 7.11
CA VAL A 181 -15.65 -0.47 6.55
C VAL A 181 -15.61 -0.47 5.01
N ASN A 182 -16.78 -0.43 4.37
CA ASN A 182 -16.87 -0.47 2.90
C ASN A 182 -16.29 0.78 2.23
N GLN A 183 -16.31 1.92 2.92
CA GLN A 183 -15.72 3.15 2.42
C GLN A 183 -14.19 3.09 2.54
N ILE A 184 -13.67 2.64 3.69
CA ILE A 184 -12.22 2.45 3.90
C ILE A 184 -11.64 1.45 2.90
N LYS A 185 -12.34 0.36 2.58
CA LYS A 185 -11.89 -0.61 1.56
C LYS A 185 -11.63 0.01 0.18
N LYS A 186 -12.35 1.10 -0.14
CA LYS A 186 -12.30 1.79 -1.45
C LYS A 186 -11.39 3.01 -1.45
N PHE A 187 -10.74 3.35 -0.33
CA PHE A 187 -9.93 4.56 -0.23
C PHE A 187 -8.80 4.59 -1.27
N VAL A 188 -7.96 3.55 -1.34
CA VAL A 188 -6.87 3.52 -2.34
C VAL A 188 -7.42 3.57 -3.76
N GLN A 189 -8.47 2.80 -4.07
CA GLN A 189 -9.12 2.81 -5.38
C GLN A 189 -9.66 4.19 -5.77
N THR A 190 -10.19 4.93 -4.79
CA THR A 190 -10.71 6.28 -5.01
C THR A 190 -9.59 7.29 -5.27
N MET A 191 -8.44 7.14 -4.59
CA MET A 191 -7.29 8.03 -4.77
C MET A 191 -6.59 7.80 -6.12
N THR A 192 -6.39 6.52 -6.47
CA THR A 192 -5.70 6.14 -7.72
C THR A 192 -6.61 6.22 -8.94
N GLY A 193 -7.94 6.12 -8.75
CA GLY A 193 -8.91 5.98 -9.83
C GLY A 193 -8.90 4.60 -10.49
N ASP A 194 -8.24 3.62 -9.88
CA ASP A 194 -8.07 2.27 -10.43
C ASP A 194 -8.39 1.20 -9.38
N VAL A 195 -9.33 0.31 -9.74
CA VAL A 195 -9.84 -0.79 -8.90
C VAL A 195 -8.78 -1.86 -8.60
N SER A 196 -7.72 -1.92 -9.41
CA SER A 196 -6.62 -2.88 -9.27
C SER A 196 -5.78 -2.64 -8.01
N TYR A 197 -5.73 -1.39 -7.53
CA TYR A 197 -5.02 -1.02 -6.31
C TYR A 197 -5.94 -1.14 -5.10
N THR A 198 -5.48 -1.85 -4.08
CA THR A 198 -6.24 -2.04 -2.84
C THR A 198 -5.46 -1.49 -1.65
N ASN A 199 -6.06 -1.46 -0.47
CA ASN A 199 -5.33 -1.08 0.75
C ASN A 199 -4.10 -1.95 0.99
N HIS A 200 -4.08 -3.19 0.48
CA HIS A 200 -2.91 -4.06 0.56
C HIS A 200 -1.75 -3.61 -0.37
N SER A 201 -2.05 -2.86 -1.43
CA SER A 201 -1.06 -2.26 -2.33
C SER A 201 -0.15 -1.28 -1.61
N LEU A 202 -0.63 -0.55 -0.59
CA LEU A 202 0.22 0.33 0.23
C LEU A 202 1.33 -0.46 0.92
N ARG A 203 0.96 -1.56 1.59
CA ARG A 203 1.93 -2.47 2.22
C ARG A 203 2.92 -3.05 1.22
N ALA A 204 2.42 -3.55 0.07
CA ALA A 204 3.28 -4.08 -0.98
C ALA A 204 4.26 -3.03 -1.51
N THR A 205 3.80 -1.79 -1.64
CA THR A 205 4.61 -0.65 -2.09
C THR A 205 5.70 -0.31 -1.09
N ALA A 206 5.37 -0.19 0.20
CA ALA A 206 6.35 0.10 1.24
C ALA A 206 7.47 -0.95 1.29
N MET A 207 7.09 -2.22 1.25
CA MET A 207 8.06 -3.33 1.25
C MET A 207 8.93 -3.33 0.00
N THR A 208 8.32 -3.18 -1.17
CA THR A 208 9.04 -3.13 -2.45
C THR A 208 10.02 -1.95 -2.50
N ARG A 209 9.65 -0.78 -1.93
CA ARG A 209 10.55 0.39 -1.83
C ARG A 209 11.75 0.06 -0.96
N MET A 210 11.55 -0.52 0.23
CA MET A 210 12.64 -0.89 1.13
C MET A 210 13.59 -1.92 0.50
N PHE A 211 13.04 -2.98 -0.11
CA PHE A 211 13.83 -4.00 -0.82
C PHE A 211 14.67 -3.42 -1.95
N ASN A 212 14.07 -2.59 -2.80
CA ASN A 212 14.78 -2.00 -3.94
C ASN A 212 15.84 -0.97 -3.54
N GLN A 213 15.75 -0.38 -2.34
CA GLN A 213 16.82 0.45 -1.77
C GLN A 213 17.87 -0.38 -1.00
N GLY A 214 17.70 -1.70 -0.88
CA GLY A 214 18.66 -2.57 -0.22
C GLY A 214 18.62 -2.53 1.31
N VAL A 215 17.52 -2.09 1.91
CA VAL A 215 17.29 -2.21 3.36
C VAL A 215 17.34 -3.68 3.75
N SER A 216 17.92 -3.99 4.92
CA SER A 216 18.11 -5.38 5.33
C SER A 216 16.78 -6.11 5.54
N GLU A 217 16.71 -7.41 5.22
CA GLU A 217 15.50 -8.23 5.45
C GLU A 217 15.04 -8.15 6.92
N LYS A 218 15.99 -8.04 7.86
CA LYS A 218 15.70 -7.91 9.30
C LYS A 218 14.92 -6.64 9.61
N GLU A 219 15.39 -5.48 9.15
CA GLU A 219 14.72 -4.20 9.38
C GLU A 219 13.34 -4.14 8.70
N ILE A 220 13.23 -4.71 7.49
CA ILE A 220 11.94 -4.81 6.79
C ILE A 220 11.00 -5.74 7.57
N ALA A 221 11.48 -6.87 8.09
CA ALA A 221 10.67 -7.80 8.89
C ALA A 221 10.15 -7.13 10.17
N GLU A 222 11.02 -6.42 10.90
CA GLU A 222 10.66 -5.66 12.10
C GLU A 222 9.62 -4.58 11.79
N LYS A 223 9.86 -3.74 10.76
CA LYS A 223 8.94 -2.67 10.37
C LYS A 223 7.60 -3.18 9.82
N SER A 224 7.60 -4.31 9.12
CA SER A 224 6.39 -4.89 8.54
C SER A 224 5.64 -5.86 9.47
N GLY A 225 6.27 -6.33 10.55
CA GLY A 225 5.72 -7.34 11.46
C GLY A 225 5.67 -8.75 10.86
N HIS A 226 6.55 -9.08 9.91
CA HIS A 226 6.64 -10.44 9.37
C HIS A 226 7.47 -11.35 10.29
N ARG A 227 6.94 -12.54 10.60
CA ARG A 227 7.65 -13.56 11.38
C ARG A 227 8.44 -14.54 10.52
N SER A 228 8.04 -14.73 9.26
CA SER A 228 8.70 -15.64 8.32
C SER A 228 9.36 -14.89 7.17
N LEU A 229 10.56 -15.34 6.81
CA LEU A 229 11.29 -14.83 5.64
C LEU A 229 10.54 -15.14 4.33
N ASP A 230 9.89 -16.30 4.23
CA ASP A 230 9.10 -16.64 3.03
C ASP A 230 7.92 -15.68 2.82
N GLY A 231 7.25 -15.27 3.91
CA GLY A 231 6.17 -14.28 3.85
C GLY A 231 6.69 -12.92 3.43
N LEU A 232 7.87 -12.54 3.91
CA LEU A 232 8.57 -11.31 3.57
C LEU A 232 8.98 -11.25 2.09
N ARG A 233 9.65 -12.30 1.59
CA ARG A 233 10.13 -12.43 0.20
C ARG A 233 9.01 -12.50 -0.83
N SER A 234 7.77 -12.82 -0.43
CA SER A 234 6.62 -12.73 -1.34
C SER A 234 6.38 -11.33 -1.90
N TYR A 235 6.85 -10.29 -1.19
CA TYR A 235 6.80 -8.88 -1.59
C TYR A 235 8.05 -8.39 -2.33
N GLU A 236 9.05 -9.25 -2.52
CA GLU A 236 10.21 -8.92 -3.31
C GLU A 236 9.78 -8.80 -4.78
N HIS A 237 9.69 -7.55 -5.23
CA HIS A 237 9.50 -7.18 -6.62
C HIS A 237 10.80 -6.52 -7.07
N PRO A 238 11.75 -7.30 -7.62
CA PRO A 238 12.98 -6.73 -8.12
C PRO A 238 12.60 -5.69 -9.17
N SER A 239 13.12 -4.47 -9.01
CA SER A 239 12.90 -3.46 -10.04
C SER A 239 13.39 -3.97 -11.39
N ARG A 240 12.77 -3.55 -12.49
CA ARG A 240 13.21 -3.88 -13.86
C ARG A 240 14.71 -3.62 -14.09
N LYS A 241 15.28 -2.66 -13.34
CA LYS A 241 16.71 -2.34 -13.36
C LYS A 241 17.58 -3.42 -12.69
N LEU A 242 17.10 -4.05 -11.63
CA LEU A 242 17.76 -5.19 -10.98
C LEU A 242 17.65 -6.44 -11.85
N GLU A 243 16.48 -6.69 -12.43
CA GLU A 243 16.27 -7.82 -13.36
C GLU A 243 17.20 -7.72 -14.58
N LYS A 244 17.32 -6.53 -15.17
CA LYS A 244 18.26 -6.29 -16.28
C LYS A 244 19.71 -6.51 -15.86
N ALA A 245 20.13 -5.98 -14.72
CA ALA A 245 21.48 -6.18 -14.22
C ALA A 245 21.79 -7.66 -13.94
N ALA A 246 20.82 -8.41 -13.41
CA ALA A 246 20.96 -9.86 -13.24
C ALA A 246 21.09 -10.58 -14.59
N GLY A 247 20.29 -10.20 -15.59
CA GLY A 247 20.39 -10.73 -16.96
C GLY A 247 21.73 -10.41 -17.63
N GLU A 248 22.26 -9.20 -17.43
CA GLU A 248 23.55 -8.77 -17.96
C GLU A 248 24.70 -9.61 -17.38
N ILE A 249 24.68 -9.94 -16.09
CA ILE A 249 25.69 -10.81 -15.45
C ILE A 249 25.58 -12.26 -15.92
N ILE A 250 24.36 -12.75 -16.18
CA ILE A 250 24.19 -14.08 -16.77
C ILE A 250 24.80 -14.11 -18.18
N ALA A 251 24.70 -13.01 -18.92
CA ALA A 251 25.27 -12.90 -20.26
C ALA A 251 26.80 -12.70 -20.26
N ASP A 252 27.33 -11.98 -19.27
CA ASP A 252 28.76 -11.76 -19.07
C ASP A 252 29.16 -11.89 -17.58
N PRO A 253 29.73 -13.04 -17.17
CA PRO A 253 30.06 -13.31 -15.78
C PRO A 253 31.30 -12.55 -15.27
N THR A 254 31.94 -11.73 -16.11
CA THR A 254 33.09 -10.91 -15.69
C THR A 254 32.67 -9.62 -14.97
N GLY A 255 31.39 -9.22 -15.06
CA GLY A 255 30.85 -8.06 -14.35
C GLY A 255 30.46 -8.37 -12.90
N SER A 256 30.82 -7.49 -11.96
CA SER A 256 30.41 -7.62 -10.55
C SER A 256 29.05 -6.95 -10.29
N PHE A 257 28.12 -7.66 -9.66
CA PHE A 257 26.80 -7.13 -9.26
C PHE A 257 26.90 -6.00 -8.23
N GLN A 258 28.00 -5.95 -7.47
CA GLN A 258 28.21 -4.93 -6.43
C GLN A 258 28.65 -3.58 -7.01
N ASP A 259 29.34 -3.57 -8.15
CA ASP A 259 29.80 -2.33 -8.78
C ASP A 259 28.63 -1.53 -9.38
N VAL A 260 27.61 -2.23 -9.90
CA VAL A 260 26.36 -1.62 -10.37
C VAL A 260 25.56 -0.97 -9.22
N LYS A 261 25.70 -1.46 -7.99
CA LYS A 261 25.02 -0.89 -6.81
C LYS A 261 25.74 0.38 -6.31
N LYS A 262 27.08 0.39 -6.32
CA LYS A 262 27.93 1.51 -5.86
C LYS A 262 28.05 2.67 -6.85
N GLU A 263 28.16 2.43 -8.16
CA GLU A 263 28.15 3.50 -9.18
C GLU A 263 26.85 4.32 -9.18
N ARG A 264 25.76 3.75 -8.62
CA ARG A 264 24.43 4.37 -8.57
C ARG A 264 24.22 5.29 -7.37
N GLU A 265 24.92 5.08 -6.26
CA GLU A 265 24.89 6.00 -5.11
C GLU A 265 25.57 7.34 -5.49
N GLY A 266 26.73 7.29 -6.13
CA GLY A 266 27.45 8.50 -6.58
C GLY A 266 26.80 9.27 -7.75
N LYS A 267 25.85 8.69 -8.49
CA LYS A 267 25.08 9.39 -9.55
C LYS A 267 23.85 10.13 -9.02
N ARG A 268 23.37 9.83 -7.79
CA ARG A 268 22.27 10.55 -7.15
C ARG A 268 22.76 11.86 -6.52
N GLU A 269 23.89 11.84 -5.85
CA GLU A 269 24.53 13.05 -5.27
C GLU A 269 24.84 14.10 -6.34
N LYS A 270 25.36 13.69 -7.51
CA LYS A 270 25.61 14.59 -8.65
C LYS A 270 24.36 15.16 -9.33
N LYS A 271 23.17 14.63 -9.03
CA LYS A 271 21.89 15.14 -9.57
C LYS A 271 21.24 16.16 -8.64
N GLU A 272 21.58 16.13 -7.35
CA GLU A 272 21.17 17.14 -6.36
C GLU A 272 22.04 18.40 -6.51
N GLU A 273 23.36 18.29 -6.70
CA GLU A 273 24.24 19.46 -6.98
C GLU A 273 23.90 20.18 -8.30
N LYS A 274 23.41 19.46 -9.32
CA LYS A 274 23.00 20.08 -10.61
C LYS A 274 21.58 20.65 -10.61
N GLY A 275 20.82 20.46 -9.52
CA GLY A 275 19.50 21.04 -9.33
C GLY A 275 19.57 22.50 -8.90
N GLU A 276 20.56 22.86 -8.07
CA GLU A 276 20.71 24.22 -7.53
C GLU A 276 21.22 25.24 -8.55
N GLU A 277 21.99 24.84 -9.57
CA GLU A 277 22.48 25.77 -10.60
C GLU A 277 21.42 26.21 -11.63
N LYS A 278 20.22 25.61 -11.64
CA LYS A 278 19.18 25.91 -12.65
C LYS A 278 18.06 26.85 -12.18
N GLU A 279 17.99 27.18 -10.90
CA GLU A 279 16.97 28.12 -10.39
C GLU A 279 17.35 29.61 -10.57
N GLU A 280 18.59 29.94 -10.93
CA GLU A 280 19.01 31.35 -11.05
C GLU A 280 18.80 31.99 -12.44
N LYS A 281 18.20 31.28 -13.41
CA LYS A 281 17.96 31.84 -14.76
C LYS A 281 16.64 31.42 -15.37
N LEU A 282 15.52 31.91 -14.84
CA LEU A 282 14.30 32.07 -15.63
C LEU A 282 13.34 33.06 -14.95
N ASP A 283 13.78 34.31 -14.83
CA ASP A 283 12.90 35.46 -14.63
C ASP A 283 13.01 36.36 -15.87
N SER A 284 11.99 36.31 -16.73
CA SER A 284 11.46 37.42 -17.55
C SER A 284 10.72 36.94 -18.82
N LYS A 285 9.49 37.47 -18.95
CA LYS A 285 8.65 37.67 -20.16
C LYS A 285 7.45 36.75 -20.37
N ASP A 286 6.37 37.14 -19.69
CA ASP A 286 5.05 37.61 -20.17
C ASP A 286 4.48 37.22 -21.56
N GLU A 287 3.22 36.76 -21.46
CA GLU A 287 1.98 37.08 -22.21
C GLU A 287 1.88 36.88 -23.74
N LYS A 288 0.90 36.05 -24.18
CA LYS A 288 -0.43 36.50 -24.65
C LYS A 288 -1.32 35.34 -25.19
N GLU A 289 -2.52 35.27 -24.62
CA GLU A 289 -3.88 35.08 -25.21
C GLU A 289 -4.10 34.31 -26.53
N ALA A 290 -4.98 33.29 -26.51
CA ALA A 290 -6.21 33.16 -27.35
C ALA A 290 -6.84 31.75 -27.29
N THR A 291 -8.15 31.69 -27.01
CA THR A 291 -9.10 30.57 -27.25
C THR A 291 -9.45 30.46 -28.75
N PRO A 292 -9.83 29.27 -29.30
CA PRO A 292 -11.26 28.90 -29.37
C PRO A 292 -11.64 27.39 -29.36
N GLU A 293 -12.87 27.15 -28.90
CA GLU A 293 -13.93 26.18 -29.24
C GLU A 293 -13.68 24.79 -29.89
N LEU A 294 -14.14 23.77 -29.14
CA LEU A 294 -14.97 22.58 -29.47
C LEU A 294 -15.12 22.09 -30.94
N LYS A 295 -14.71 20.83 -31.17
CA LYS A 295 -15.49 19.84 -31.96
C LYS A 295 -15.39 18.43 -31.36
N GLU A 296 -16.56 17.82 -31.16
CA GLU A 296 -16.75 16.41 -30.85
C GLU A 296 -16.39 15.53 -32.05
N GLU A 297 -15.63 14.46 -31.84
CA GLU A 297 -15.61 13.30 -32.73
C GLU A 297 -15.62 12.01 -31.91
N LYS A 298 -16.73 11.28 -32.01
CA LYS A 298 -16.89 9.90 -31.57
C LYS A 298 -16.01 8.99 -32.43
N LYS A 299 -15.15 8.18 -31.82
CA LYS A 299 -14.55 7.00 -32.46
C LYS A 299 -14.99 5.73 -31.76
N GLU A 300 -15.80 4.97 -32.48
CA GLU A 300 -16.22 3.61 -32.18
C GLU A 300 -15.01 2.66 -32.12
N GLN A 301 -15.00 1.77 -31.13
CA GLN A 301 -14.07 0.63 -31.04
C GLN A 301 -14.79 -0.64 -31.53
N PRO A 302 -14.18 -1.48 -32.38
CA PRO A 302 -14.77 -2.76 -32.78
C PRO A 302 -14.64 -3.80 -31.65
N GLN A 303 -15.78 -4.38 -31.28
CA GLN A 303 -15.90 -5.48 -30.33
C GLN A 303 -15.52 -6.82 -30.99
N LEU A 304 -14.43 -7.46 -30.53
CA LEU A 304 -14.14 -8.85 -30.87
C LEU A 304 -14.72 -9.76 -29.76
N LYS A 305 -15.92 -10.29 -29.99
CA LYS A 305 -16.51 -11.37 -29.17
C LYS A 305 -15.84 -12.69 -29.52
N GLN A 306 -15.00 -13.23 -28.64
CA GLN A 306 -14.69 -14.66 -28.65
C GLN A 306 -15.66 -15.38 -27.70
N GLN A 307 -16.60 -16.11 -28.29
CA GLN A 307 -17.43 -17.10 -27.58
C GLN A 307 -16.54 -18.30 -27.22
N LEU A 308 -16.32 -18.55 -25.92
CA LEU A 308 -15.82 -19.85 -25.47
C LEU A 308 -16.98 -20.84 -25.40
N HIS A 309 -16.91 -21.86 -26.24
CA HIS A 309 -17.79 -23.01 -26.24
C HIS A 309 -17.45 -23.91 -25.04
N VAL A 310 -18.34 -24.01 -24.06
CA VAL A 310 -18.21 -24.92 -22.90
C VAL A 310 -18.86 -26.26 -23.29
N PRO A 311 -18.15 -27.39 -23.29
CA PRO A 311 -18.76 -28.69 -23.55
C PRO A 311 -19.64 -29.11 -22.36
N PRO A 312 -20.77 -29.81 -22.61
CA PRO A 312 -21.68 -30.23 -21.56
C PRO A 312 -21.04 -31.34 -20.70
N PHE A 313 -21.07 -31.15 -19.38
CA PHE A 313 -20.75 -32.18 -18.40
C PHE A 313 -21.84 -33.26 -18.41
N SER A 314 -21.73 -34.24 -19.31
CA SER A 314 -22.49 -35.48 -19.25
C SER A 314 -21.56 -36.62 -18.87
N HIS A 315 -21.65 -37.06 -17.62
CA HIS A 315 -21.41 -38.42 -17.08
C HIS A 315 -20.77 -38.42 -15.69
N LEU A 316 -21.55 -38.06 -14.67
CA LEU A 316 -21.39 -38.56 -13.31
C LEU A 316 -22.76 -39.09 -12.86
N LYS A 317 -23.03 -40.37 -13.15
CA LYS A 317 -24.17 -41.07 -12.56
C LYS A 317 -23.77 -41.42 -11.12
N HIS A 318 -24.53 -40.92 -10.13
CA HIS A 318 -24.45 -41.18 -8.68
C HIS A 318 -23.62 -40.25 -7.78
N CYS A 319 -23.77 -38.93 -7.91
CA CYS A 319 -23.49 -38.02 -6.79
C CYS A 319 -24.62 -37.00 -6.63
N THR A 320 -25.55 -37.25 -5.71
CA THR A 320 -26.53 -36.26 -5.27
C THR A 320 -25.87 -35.37 -4.21
N ILE A 321 -25.55 -34.13 -4.56
CA ILE A 321 -25.12 -33.10 -3.60
C ILE A 321 -26.37 -32.32 -3.19
N ASN A 322 -26.90 -32.60 -2.01
CA ASN A 322 -28.01 -31.82 -1.44
C ASN A 322 -27.45 -30.51 -0.85
N PHE A 323 -27.76 -29.38 -1.50
CA PHE A 323 -27.55 -28.06 -0.92
C PHE A 323 -28.77 -27.71 -0.05
N ASN A 324 -28.64 -27.79 1.26
CA ASN A 324 -29.66 -27.31 2.18
C ASN A 324 -29.39 -25.83 2.49
N ILE A 325 -30.19 -24.94 1.91
CA ILE A 325 -30.12 -23.50 2.14
C ILE A 325 -31.14 -23.15 3.22
N ASN A 326 -30.68 -22.95 4.46
CA ASN A 326 -31.50 -22.43 5.54
C ASN A 326 -31.64 -20.91 5.39
N TYR A 327 -32.84 -20.44 5.08
CA TYR A 327 -33.22 -19.04 5.26
C TYR A 327 -33.91 -18.89 6.62
N GLY A 328 -33.18 -18.40 7.61
CA GLY A 328 -33.76 -17.99 8.90
C GLY A 328 -34.34 -16.57 8.79
N LYS A 329 -35.63 -16.44 9.08
CA LYS A 329 -36.24 -15.21 9.58
C LYS A 329 -36.16 -15.18 11.09
#